data_AF-X6LKN5-F1
#
_entry.id   AF-X6LKN5-F1
#
_cell.length_a   1.000
_cell.length_b   1.000
_cell.length_c   1.000
_cell.angle_alpha   90.00
_cell.angle_beta   90.00
_cell.angle_gamma   90.00
#
_symmetry.space_group_name_H-M   'P 1'
#
loop_
_entity.id
_entity.type
_entity.pdbx_description
1 polymer ?
#
loop_
_entity_poly.entity_id
_entity_poly.type
_entity_poly.pdbx_seq_one_letter_code
_entity_poly.pdbx_strand_id
1 'polypeptide(L)'
;MVFHVFALTIFAYMIPKYKDYFGVREEAIAALKFGLTGNAIYFLVYVVIGHQMDAFTKALVFVMSSLGVVFSVIMIPTWWVLRKQYPSIESHLRKVNAHILGLFVRQAHNPTLSFHLTDTPLPDLFNLLKDAKGFDLFMEHLFSGSLLYVNIKFASENLLCYLELCQYRAIAKQKWKEKSDMDVMDPLGDNFVLSAELPQSSIVNHNQLSDEQKAIALIDKYIATGAQYEVNLPYDMRMDFMKLLHLNHPRYPRHLFQQQRNEKQNTQNNPFEQMAPSNFVFLFDPVLKELFQLMRQAYSRFRTTIAYHNYVERVHPAQP
;
A
#
# COMPACT_ATOMS: atom_id res chain seq x y z
N MET A 1 -18.61 29.45 -20.71
CA MET A 1 -17.38 28.75 -21.20
C MET A 1 -16.10 29.30 -20.61
N VAL A 2 -15.82 30.61 -20.66
CA VAL A 2 -14.57 31.21 -20.12
C VAL A 2 -14.27 30.81 -18.66
N PHE A 3 -15.30 30.78 -17.81
CA PHE A 3 -15.16 30.34 -16.41
C PHE A 3 -14.69 28.89 -16.26
N HIS A 4 -15.17 27.96 -17.10
CA HIS A 4 -14.76 26.56 -17.06
C HIS A 4 -13.31 26.36 -17.49
N VAL A 5 -12.86 27.13 -18.49
CA VAL A 5 -11.45 27.13 -18.93
C VAL A 5 -10.55 27.62 -17.79
N PHE A 6 -10.94 28.70 -17.10
CA PHE A 6 -10.19 29.20 -15.94
C PHE A 6 -10.15 28.19 -14.77
N ALA A 7 -11.29 27.59 -14.43
CA ALA A 7 -11.37 26.58 -13.37
C ALA A 7 -10.50 25.34 -13.67
N LEU A 8 -10.54 24.83 -14.91
CA LEU A 8 -9.68 23.72 -15.36
C LEU A 8 -8.20 24.09 -15.33
N THR A 9 -7.86 25.33 -15.69
CA THR A 9 -6.47 25.80 -15.64
C THR A 9 -5.97 25.84 -14.19
N ILE A 10 -6.73 26.44 -13.27
CA ILE A 10 -6.38 26.47 -11.83
C ILE A 10 -6.23 25.04 -11.30
N PHE A 11 -7.16 24.15 -11.61
CA PHE A 11 -7.11 22.76 -11.18
C PHE A 11 -5.84 22.04 -11.70
N ALA A 12 -5.48 22.22 -12.97
CA ALA A 12 -4.27 21.64 -13.54
C ALA A 12 -2.97 22.16 -12.90
N TYR A 13 -2.95 23.41 -12.44
CA TYR A 13 -1.81 24.00 -11.72
C TYR A 13 -1.75 23.58 -10.24
N MET A 14 -2.88 23.23 -9.62
CA MET A 14 -2.93 22.76 -8.24
C MET A 14 -2.44 21.31 -8.07
N ILE A 15 -2.39 20.51 -9.14
CA ILE A 15 -1.89 19.12 -9.09
C ILE A 15 -0.36 19.13 -9.03
N PRO A 16 0.28 18.70 -7.92
CA PRO A 16 1.73 18.67 -7.81
C PRO A 16 2.32 17.64 -8.79
N LYS A 17 3.37 18.03 -9.52
CA LYS A 17 4.00 17.21 -10.58
C LYS A 17 4.45 15.81 -10.10
N TYR A 18 4.80 15.67 -8.83
CA TYR A 18 5.28 14.41 -8.25
C TYR A 18 4.15 13.46 -7.80
N LYS A 19 2.88 13.90 -7.85
CA LYS A 19 1.70 13.07 -7.52
C LYS A 19 0.90 12.63 -8.73
N ASP A 20 1.34 12.97 -9.95
CA ASP A 20 0.59 12.69 -11.17
C ASP A 20 0.81 11.27 -11.72
N TYR A 21 0.61 10.27 -10.87
CA TYR A 21 0.86 8.86 -11.21
C TYR A 21 -0.10 8.31 -12.27
N PHE A 22 -1.27 8.92 -12.41
CA PHE A 22 -2.29 8.53 -13.39
C PHE A 22 -2.25 9.36 -14.68
N GLY A 23 -1.34 10.35 -14.77
CA GLY A 23 -1.29 11.27 -15.90
C GLY A 23 -2.49 12.23 -15.96
N VAL A 24 -3.15 12.48 -14.82
CA VAL A 24 -4.27 13.42 -14.65
C VAL A 24 -3.87 14.84 -15.04
N ARG A 25 -2.61 15.23 -14.86
CA ARG A 25 -2.12 16.53 -15.31
C ARG A 25 -1.99 16.57 -16.84
N GLU A 26 -1.44 15.52 -17.45
CA GLU A 26 -1.38 15.40 -18.92
C GLU A 26 -2.79 15.40 -19.51
N GLU A 27 -3.71 14.70 -18.86
CA GLU A 27 -5.13 14.63 -19.18
C GLU A 27 -5.82 16.00 -19.09
N ALA A 28 -5.65 16.71 -17.97
CA ALA A 28 -6.21 18.04 -17.77
C ALA A 28 -5.66 19.06 -18.78
N ILE A 29 -4.36 18.99 -19.11
CA ILE A 29 -3.74 19.84 -20.14
C ILE A 29 -4.31 19.52 -21.53
N ALA A 30 -4.50 18.24 -21.86
CA ALA A 30 -5.09 17.83 -23.13
C ALA A 30 -6.55 18.31 -23.23
N ALA A 31 -7.36 18.08 -22.19
CA ALA A 31 -8.74 18.54 -22.10
C ALA A 31 -8.84 20.08 -22.26
N LEU A 32 -7.92 20.82 -21.64
CA LEU A 32 -7.83 22.27 -21.77
C LEU A 32 -7.54 22.70 -23.22
N LYS A 33 -6.57 22.07 -23.88
CA LYS A 33 -6.24 22.34 -25.30
C LYS A 33 -7.44 22.07 -26.21
N PHE A 34 -8.11 20.93 -26.05
CA PHE A 34 -9.29 20.60 -26.83
C PHE A 34 -10.44 21.59 -26.59
N GLY A 35 -10.67 21.96 -25.33
CA GLY A 35 -11.65 22.99 -24.97
C GLY A 35 -11.35 24.33 -25.64
N LEU A 36 -10.10 24.80 -25.60
CA LEU A 36 -9.68 26.06 -26.23
C LEU A 36 -9.85 26.02 -27.76
N THR A 37 -9.42 24.95 -28.42
CA THR A 37 -9.59 24.78 -29.87
C THR A 37 -11.07 24.75 -30.26
N GLY A 38 -11.91 24.05 -29.49
CA GLY A 38 -13.37 24.03 -29.72
C GLY A 38 -14.01 25.41 -29.60
N ASN A 39 -13.60 26.20 -28.60
CA ASN A 39 -14.05 27.60 -28.46
C ASN A 39 -13.64 28.46 -29.66
N ALA A 40 -12.40 28.33 -30.13
CA ALA A 40 -11.90 29.08 -31.27
C ALA A 40 -12.66 28.76 -32.57
N ILE A 41 -12.95 27.47 -32.81
CA ILE A 41 -13.77 27.04 -33.95
C ILE A 41 -15.19 27.60 -33.83
N TYR A 42 -15.82 27.49 -32.66
CA TYR A 42 -17.16 28.04 -32.44
C TYR A 42 -17.20 29.55 -32.72
N PHE A 43 -16.22 30.30 -32.21
CA PHE A 43 -16.13 31.74 -32.45
C PHE A 43 -15.97 32.05 -33.94
N LEU A 44 -15.12 31.31 -34.65
CA LEU A 44 -14.91 31.51 -36.09
C LEU A 44 -16.18 31.22 -36.90
N VAL A 45 -16.89 30.12 -36.60
CA VAL A 45 -18.18 29.79 -37.21
C VAL A 45 -19.21 30.89 -36.92
N TYR A 46 -19.27 31.37 -35.68
CA TYR A 46 -20.19 32.41 -35.28
C TYR A 46 -19.91 33.76 -35.97
N VAL A 47 -18.64 34.15 -36.09
CA VAL A 47 -18.25 35.41 -36.75
C VAL A 47 -18.50 35.37 -38.25
N VAL A 48 -18.15 34.27 -38.92
CA VAL A 48 -18.26 34.14 -40.38
C VAL A 48 -19.70 33.99 -40.83
N ILE A 49 -20.49 33.17 -40.12
CA ILE A 49 -21.83 32.75 -40.56
C ILE A 49 -22.94 33.44 -39.75
N GLY A 50 -22.63 33.99 -38.58
CA GLY A 50 -23.63 34.51 -37.65
C GLY A 50 -24.43 35.70 -38.19
N HIS A 51 -23.94 36.43 -39.19
CA HIS A 51 -24.73 37.47 -39.86
C HIS A 51 -25.89 36.92 -40.69
N GLN A 52 -25.82 35.66 -41.13
CA GLN A 52 -26.84 35.02 -41.97
C GLN A 52 -27.82 34.15 -41.17
N MET A 53 -27.58 33.95 -39.87
CA MET A 53 -28.35 33.04 -39.04
C MET A 53 -29.41 33.78 -38.24
N ASP A 54 -30.62 33.21 -38.22
CA ASP A 54 -31.68 33.64 -37.32
C ASP A 54 -31.36 33.26 -35.85
N ALA A 55 -32.14 33.80 -34.92
CA ALA A 55 -31.91 33.60 -33.49
C ALA A 55 -32.01 32.11 -33.10
N PHE A 56 -32.92 31.36 -33.73
CA PHE A 56 -33.11 29.94 -33.46
C PHE A 56 -31.91 29.11 -33.90
N THR A 57 -31.41 29.32 -35.13
CA THR A 57 -30.24 28.59 -35.66
C THR A 57 -28.99 28.91 -34.84
N LYS A 58 -28.83 30.17 -34.37
CA LYS A 58 -27.75 30.55 -33.45
C LYS A 58 -27.80 29.76 -32.13
N ALA A 59 -28.97 29.65 -31.53
CA ALA A 59 -29.17 28.89 -30.29
C ALA A 59 -28.89 27.39 -30.51
N LEU A 60 -29.38 26.82 -31.62
CA LEU A 60 -29.17 25.42 -31.96
C LEU A 60 -27.68 25.10 -32.17
N VAL A 61 -26.96 25.94 -32.92
CA VAL A 61 -25.52 25.76 -33.15
C VAL A 61 -24.72 25.91 -31.86
N PHE A 62 -25.11 26.83 -30.98
CA PHE A 62 -24.50 26.94 -29.66
C PHE A 62 -24.71 25.67 -28.83
N VAL A 63 -25.94 25.16 -28.74
CA VAL A 63 -26.24 23.95 -27.97
C VAL A 63 -25.47 22.74 -28.51
N MET A 64 -25.52 22.50 -29.83
CA MET A 64 -24.81 21.37 -30.44
C MET A 64 -23.29 21.49 -30.27
N SER A 65 -22.73 22.68 -30.42
CA SER A 65 -21.31 22.92 -30.19
C SER A 65 -20.93 22.68 -28.72
N SER A 66 -21.75 23.14 -27.78
CA SER A 66 -21.53 22.94 -26.35
C SER A 66 -21.56 21.44 -25.96
N LEU A 67 -22.54 20.70 -26.47
CA LEU A 67 -22.65 19.25 -26.24
C LEU A 67 -21.47 18.49 -26.86
N GLY A 68 -21.07 18.86 -28.08
CA GLY A 68 -19.90 18.29 -28.75
C GLY A 68 -18.61 18.52 -27.96
N VAL A 69 -18.37 19.74 -27.48
CA VAL A 69 -17.20 20.06 -26.66
C VAL A 69 -17.21 19.29 -25.34
N VAL A 70 -18.34 19.23 -24.64
CA VAL A 70 -18.47 18.45 -23.39
C VAL A 70 -18.21 16.97 -23.64
N PHE A 71 -18.81 16.39 -24.69
CA PHE A 71 -18.60 15.00 -25.06
C PHE A 71 -17.13 14.72 -25.40
N SER A 72 -16.48 15.57 -26.20
CA SER A 72 -15.05 15.43 -26.52
C SER A 72 -14.15 15.56 -25.30
N VAL A 73 -14.45 16.49 -24.39
CA VAL A 73 -13.70 16.69 -23.14
C VAL A 73 -13.82 15.48 -22.21
N ILE A 74 -14.92 14.73 -22.22
CA ILE A 74 -15.06 13.51 -21.42
C ILE A 74 -14.43 12.30 -22.14
N MET A 75 -14.75 12.12 -23.42
CA MET A 75 -14.42 10.89 -24.15
C MET A 75 -12.96 10.82 -24.58
N ILE A 76 -12.35 11.93 -25.01
CA ILE A 76 -10.96 11.91 -25.49
C ILE A 76 -9.98 11.55 -24.37
N PRO A 77 -10.07 12.16 -23.17
CA PRO A 77 -9.29 11.75 -22.02
C PRO A 77 -9.48 10.30 -21.63
N THR A 78 -10.73 9.86 -21.49
CA THR A 78 -11.08 8.47 -21.16
C THR A 78 -10.49 7.50 -22.16
N TRP A 79 -10.62 7.80 -23.46
CA TRP A 79 -10.05 7.00 -24.55
C TRP A 79 -8.53 7.00 -24.53
N TRP A 80 -7.89 8.14 -24.26
CA TRP A 80 -6.44 8.25 -24.19
C TRP A 80 -5.87 7.45 -23.01
N VAL A 81 -6.48 7.56 -21.82
CA VAL A 81 -6.11 6.74 -20.64
C VAL A 81 -6.29 5.26 -20.97
N LEU A 82 -7.44 4.88 -21.55
CA LEU A 82 -7.71 3.50 -21.95
C LEU A 82 -6.62 3.00 -22.92
N ARG A 83 -6.26 3.79 -23.94
CA ARG A 83 -5.22 3.45 -24.92
C ARG A 83 -3.83 3.37 -24.32
N LYS A 84 -3.48 4.26 -23.39
CA LYS A 84 -2.19 4.25 -22.68
C LYS A 84 -2.07 3.02 -21.78
N GLN A 85 -3.16 2.61 -21.15
CA GLN A 85 -3.22 1.43 -20.29
C GLN A 85 -3.43 0.13 -21.08
N TYR A 86 -3.93 0.20 -22.32
CA TYR A 86 -4.28 -0.97 -23.12
C TYR A 86 -3.11 -1.96 -23.30
N PRO A 87 -1.87 -1.55 -23.61
CA PRO A 87 -0.75 -2.49 -23.72
C PRO A 87 -0.44 -3.20 -22.39
N SER A 88 -0.59 -2.50 -21.25
CA SER A 88 -0.40 -3.09 -19.93
C SER A 88 -1.51 -4.10 -19.63
N ILE A 89 -2.77 -3.72 -19.87
CA ILE A 89 -3.94 -4.58 -19.71
C ILE A 89 -3.83 -5.82 -20.62
N GLU A 90 -3.47 -5.64 -21.89
CA GLU A 90 -3.29 -6.72 -22.85
C GLU A 90 -2.14 -7.65 -22.47
N SER A 91 -0.99 -7.11 -22.05
CA SER A 91 0.13 -7.92 -21.56
C SER A 91 -0.26 -8.74 -20.33
N HIS A 92 -1.08 -8.16 -19.45
CA HIS A 92 -1.58 -8.82 -18.25
C HIS A 92 -2.54 -9.95 -18.61
N LEU A 93 -3.50 -9.69 -19.49
CA LEU A 93 -4.48 -10.68 -19.95
C LEU A 93 -3.80 -11.86 -20.66
N ARG A 94 -2.82 -11.59 -21.54
CA ARG A 94 -2.01 -12.64 -22.17
C ARG A 94 -1.23 -13.44 -21.15
N LYS A 95 -0.61 -12.76 -20.17
CA LYS A 95 0.23 -13.42 -19.15
C LYS A 95 -0.57 -14.30 -18.20
N VAL A 96 -1.78 -13.87 -17.83
CA VAL A 96 -2.67 -14.64 -16.94
C VAL A 96 -3.41 -15.75 -17.71
N ASN A 97 -3.20 -15.85 -19.03
CA ASN A 97 -3.95 -16.71 -19.93
C ASN A 97 -5.47 -16.51 -19.80
N ALA A 98 -5.86 -15.31 -19.38
CA ALA A 98 -7.24 -14.88 -19.24
C ALA A 98 -7.69 -14.44 -20.63
N HIS A 99 -8.12 -15.41 -21.44
CA HIS A 99 -8.95 -15.09 -22.58
C HIS A 99 -10.22 -14.41 -22.04
N ILE A 100 -10.43 -13.13 -22.38
CA ILE A 100 -11.71 -12.46 -22.15
C ILE A 100 -12.73 -13.07 -23.14
N LEU A 101 -13.15 -14.31 -22.87
CA LEU A 101 -14.48 -14.77 -23.23
C LEU A 101 -15.37 -14.38 -22.05
N GLY A 102 -16.43 -13.62 -22.32
CA GLY A 102 -17.22 -12.91 -21.31
C GLY A 102 -17.51 -13.68 -20.01
N LEU A 103 -17.32 -12.96 -18.89
CA LEU A 103 -18.15 -13.07 -17.68
C LEU A 103 -18.30 -14.44 -16.99
N PHE A 104 -17.29 -15.32 -17.02
CA PHE A 104 -17.24 -16.44 -16.05
C PHE A 104 -15.85 -16.67 -15.49
N VAL A 105 -15.73 -16.47 -14.17
CA VAL A 105 -14.56 -16.83 -13.35
C VAL A 105 -14.55 -18.35 -13.22
N ARG A 106 -13.62 -19.01 -13.92
CA ARG A 106 -13.27 -20.41 -13.63
C ARG A 106 -12.07 -20.41 -12.70
N GLN A 107 -12.30 -20.86 -11.48
CA GLN A 107 -11.33 -21.02 -10.41
C GLN A 107 -10.28 -22.07 -10.83
N ALA A 108 -9.05 -21.63 -11.09
CA ALA A 108 -7.95 -22.53 -11.43
C ALA A 108 -7.29 -23.07 -10.14
N HIS A 109 -7.21 -24.39 -10.05
CA HIS A 109 -6.47 -25.10 -9.00
C HIS A 109 -4.98 -24.77 -9.06
N ASN A 110 -4.38 -24.57 -7.88
CA ASN A 110 -2.96 -24.30 -7.68
C ASN A 110 -2.11 -25.48 -8.19
N PRO A 111 -1.16 -25.27 -9.11
CA PRO A 111 -0.13 -26.26 -9.37
C PRO A 111 0.91 -26.17 -8.25
N THR A 112 1.09 -27.27 -7.52
CA THR A 112 2.25 -27.56 -6.71
C THR A 112 3.50 -27.59 -7.60
N LEU A 113 4.19 -26.46 -7.70
CA LEU A 113 5.41 -26.29 -8.47
C LEU A 113 6.61 -26.44 -7.53
N SER A 114 7.19 -27.64 -7.51
CA SER A 114 8.45 -27.95 -6.84
C SER A 114 9.61 -27.43 -7.71
N PHE A 115 10.10 -26.23 -7.41
CA PHE A 115 11.32 -25.70 -8.01
C PHE A 115 12.55 -26.30 -7.30
N HIS A 116 13.29 -27.14 -8.01
CA HIS A 116 14.67 -27.51 -7.67
C HIS A 116 15.58 -26.33 -8.04
N LEU A 117 15.97 -25.53 -7.05
CA LEU A 117 16.98 -24.47 -7.16
C LEU A 117 18.35 -25.02 -6.78
N THR A 118 19.36 -24.70 -7.60
CA THR A 118 20.77 -25.01 -7.39
C THR A 118 21.36 -24.27 -6.19
N ASP A 119 22.18 -24.97 -5.40
CA ASP A 119 22.74 -24.61 -4.07
C ASP A 119 23.78 -23.47 -4.09
N THR A 120 23.46 -22.32 -4.70
CA THR A 120 24.16 -21.08 -4.33
C THR A 120 23.39 -20.45 -3.17
N PRO A 121 24.03 -20.14 -2.03
CA PRO A 121 23.38 -19.54 -0.87
C PRO A 121 22.98 -18.11 -1.23
N LEU A 122 21.82 -17.99 -1.86
CA LEU A 122 21.23 -16.71 -2.22
C LEU A 122 20.99 -15.91 -0.94
N PRO A 123 21.17 -14.58 -0.99
CA PRO A 123 20.84 -13.70 0.11
C PRO A 123 19.42 -14.01 0.59
N ASP A 124 19.30 -14.46 1.84
CA ASP A 124 17.99 -14.69 2.43
C ASP A 124 17.30 -13.33 2.60
N LEU A 125 15.96 -13.32 2.53
CA LEU A 125 15.14 -12.12 2.75
C LEU A 125 15.54 -11.46 4.09
N PHE A 126 15.91 -12.25 5.10
CA PHE A 126 16.45 -11.73 6.36
C PHE A 126 17.64 -10.79 6.14
N ASN A 127 18.66 -11.20 5.39
CA ASN A 127 19.85 -10.38 5.17
C ASN A 127 19.53 -9.10 4.40
N LEU A 128 18.62 -9.18 3.42
CA LEU A 128 18.14 -8.02 2.69
C LEU A 128 17.45 -7.01 3.61
N LEU A 129 16.56 -7.47 4.50
CA LEU A 129 15.79 -6.60 5.39
C LEU A 129 16.66 -5.99 6.52
N LYS A 130 17.80 -6.59 6.83
CA LYS A 130 18.77 -6.06 7.80
C LYS A 130 19.60 -4.92 7.24
N ASP A 131 19.94 -5.00 5.96
CA ASP A 131 20.72 -3.98 5.27
C ASP A 131 19.85 -2.77 4.90
N ALA A 132 20.29 -1.56 5.22
CA ALA A 132 19.49 -0.35 5.00
C ALA A 132 19.18 -0.13 3.51
N LYS A 133 20.16 -0.38 2.65
CA LYS A 133 20.02 -0.22 1.21
C LYS A 133 19.18 -1.34 0.58
N GLY A 134 19.37 -2.57 1.05
CA GLY A 134 18.55 -3.72 0.68
C GLY A 134 17.08 -3.50 1.03
N PHE A 135 16.82 -3.00 2.23
CA PHE A 135 15.48 -2.61 2.69
C PHE A 135 14.87 -1.52 1.81
N ASP A 136 15.60 -0.43 1.54
CA ASP A 136 15.12 0.69 0.71
C ASP A 136 14.77 0.24 -0.71
N LEU A 137 15.62 -0.58 -1.34
CA LEU A 137 15.35 -1.12 -2.67
C LEU A 137 14.14 -2.07 -2.68
N PHE A 138 13.98 -2.87 -1.63
CA PHE A 138 12.83 -3.75 -1.51
C PHE A 138 11.55 -2.94 -1.27
N MET A 139 11.61 -1.93 -0.42
CA MET A 139 10.52 -0.99 -0.19
C MET A 139 10.13 -0.29 -1.49
N GLU A 140 11.10 0.27 -2.22
CA GLU A 140 10.89 0.85 -3.54
C GLU A 140 10.25 -0.16 -4.49
N HIS A 141 10.66 -1.43 -4.49
CA HIS A 141 10.02 -2.48 -5.28
C HIS A 141 8.54 -2.68 -4.92
N LEU A 142 8.21 -2.73 -3.63
CA LEU A 142 6.83 -2.86 -3.16
C LEU A 142 5.97 -1.65 -3.57
N PHE A 143 6.52 -0.43 -3.58
CA PHE A 143 5.81 0.78 -4.02
C PHE A 143 5.78 0.94 -5.56
N SER A 144 6.83 0.53 -6.27
CA SER A 144 7.04 0.73 -7.71
C SER A 144 6.38 -0.33 -8.59
N GLY A 145 5.99 -1.49 -8.03
CA GLY A 145 5.17 -2.52 -8.70
C GLY A 145 3.82 -2.02 -9.26
N SER A 146 3.53 -0.73 -9.08
CA SER A 146 2.32 0.01 -9.38
C SER A 146 1.83 -0.03 -10.85
N LEU A 147 2.65 -0.44 -11.82
CA LEU A 147 2.28 -0.35 -13.24
C LEU A 147 2.02 -1.67 -13.97
N LEU A 148 2.47 -2.83 -13.45
CA LEU A 148 2.34 -4.11 -14.16
C LEU A 148 1.69 -5.25 -13.35
N TYR A 149 1.60 -5.12 -12.02
CA TYR A 149 0.98 -6.14 -11.17
C TYR A 149 0.04 -5.48 -10.17
N VAL A 150 -1.26 -5.53 -10.47
CA VAL A 150 -2.35 -5.05 -9.59
C VAL A 150 -2.25 -5.64 -8.18
N ASN A 151 -1.67 -6.84 -8.02
CA ASN A 151 -1.56 -7.54 -6.74
C ASN A 151 -0.32 -7.17 -5.89
N ILE A 152 0.61 -6.33 -6.37
CA ILE A 152 1.79 -5.92 -5.56
C ILE A 152 1.47 -4.67 -4.70
N LYS A 153 0.41 -3.92 -5.05
CA LYS A 153 0.06 -2.62 -4.45
C LYS A 153 -0.30 -2.64 -2.96
N PHE A 154 -0.35 -3.81 -2.32
CA PHE A 154 -0.85 -3.99 -0.95
C PHE A 154 0.07 -4.86 -0.08
N ALA A 155 1.39 -4.71 -0.23
CA ALA A 155 2.35 -5.38 0.65
C ALA A 155 3.31 -4.42 1.36
N SER A 156 3.22 -3.12 1.09
CA SER A 156 4.07 -2.10 1.74
C SER A 156 3.75 -1.99 3.24
N GLU A 157 2.48 -2.13 3.60
CA GLU A 157 1.95 -2.24 4.94
C GLU A 157 2.55 -3.41 5.70
N ASN A 158 2.80 -4.55 5.04
CA ASN A 158 3.44 -5.71 5.66
C ASN A 158 4.90 -5.40 6.03
N LEU A 159 5.63 -4.73 5.14
CA LEU A 159 7.02 -4.34 5.37
C LEU A 159 7.13 -3.25 6.46
N LEU A 160 6.25 -2.26 6.43
CA LEU A 160 6.18 -1.20 7.45
C LEU A 160 5.79 -1.77 8.82
N CYS A 161 4.77 -2.63 8.88
CA CYS A 161 4.39 -3.32 10.10
C CYS A 161 5.56 -4.15 10.63
N TYR A 162 6.21 -4.94 9.78
CA TYR A 162 7.40 -5.73 10.15
C TYR A 162 8.50 -4.86 10.75
N LEU A 163 8.83 -3.72 10.12
CA LEU A 163 9.84 -2.77 10.61
C LEU A 163 9.51 -2.29 12.04
N GLU A 164 8.30 -1.80 12.27
CA GLU A 164 7.91 -1.24 13.57
C GLU A 164 7.84 -2.33 14.66
N LEU A 165 7.35 -3.53 14.32
CA LEU A 165 7.29 -4.65 15.27
C LEU A 165 8.68 -5.16 15.66
N CYS A 166 9.64 -5.19 14.73
CA CYS A 166 11.04 -5.50 15.02
C CYS A 166 11.68 -4.44 15.94
N GLN A 167 11.41 -3.16 15.68
CA GLN A 167 11.89 -2.07 16.55
C GLN A 167 11.29 -2.16 17.95
N TYR A 168 9.98 -2.45 18.07
CA TYR A 168 9.31 -2.64 19.36
C TYR A 168 9.97 -3.77 20.15
N ARG A 169 10.19 -4.92 19.50
CA ARG A 169 10.88 -6.09 20.09
C ARG A 169 12.28 -5.73 20.58
N ALA A 170 13.07 -5.00 19.78
CA ALA A 170 14.43 -4.60 20.14
C ALA A 170 14.45 -3.70 21.39
N ILE A 171 13.58 -2.68 21.44
CA ILE A 171 13.48 -1.79 22.61
C ILE A 171 12.97 -2.54 23.84
N ALA A 172 11.96 -3.40 23.69
CA ALA A 172 11.43 -4.20 24.79
C ALA A 172 12.50 -5.14 25.36
N LYS A 173 13.30 -5.79 24.49
CA LYS A 173 14.42 -6.65 24.89
C LYS A 173 15.51 -5.86 25.64
N GLN A 174 15.85 -4.66 25.15
CA GLN A 174 16.81 -3.79 25.82
C GLN A 174 16.33 -3.38 27.23
N LYS A 175 15.10 -2.88 27.34
CA LYS A 175 14.51 -2.48 28.63
C LYS A 175 14.44 -3.64 29.62
N TRP A 176 14.12 -4.84 29.15
CA TRP A 176 14.13 -6.02 29.99
C TRP A 176 15.55 -6.28 30.54
N LYS A 177 16.56 -6.25 29.67
CA LYS A 177 17.96 -6.46 30.05
C LYS A 177 18.40 -5.46 31.12
N GLU A 178 18.06 -4.19 30.95
CA GLU A 178 18.36 -3.12 31.91
C GLU A 178 17.68 -3.32 33.27
N LYS A 179 16.49 -3.93 33.31
CA LYS A 179 15.69 -4.10 34.54
C LYS A 179 16.02 -5.38 35.30
N SER A 180 16.31 -6.49 34.61
CA SER A 180 16.45 -7.80 35.24
C SER A 180 17.89 -8.30 35.37
N ASP A 181 18.86 -7.64 34.74
CA ASP A 181 20.28 -8.09 34.64
C ASP A 181 20.43 -9.53 34.11
N MET A 182 19.39 -10.06 33.45
CA MET A 182 19.36 -11.40 32.87
C MET A 182 19.17 -11.29 31.37
N ASP A 183 20.01 -11.99 30.61
CA ASP A 183 19.81 -12.11 29.17
C ASP A 183 18.55 -12.94 28.90
N VAL A 184 17.64 -12.37 28.10
CA VAL A 184 16.47 -13.10 27.62
C VAL A 184 16.93 -14.16 26.63
N MET A 185 16.64 -15.43 26.92
CA MET A 185 16.75 -16.52 25.94
C MET A 185 15.82 -16.21 24.76
N ASP A 186 16.41 -15.77 23.64
CA ASP A 186 15.68 -15.40 22.43
C ASP A 186 15.58 -16.63 21.51
N PRO A 187 14.40 -17.27 21.40
CA PRO A 187 14.24 -18.49 20.60
C PRO A 187 14.43 -18.25 19.10
N LEU A 188 14.36 -16.99 18.66
CA LEU A 188 14.50 -16.60 17.26
C LEU A 188 15.84 -15.90 16.99
N GLY A 189 16.69 -15.77 18.01
CA GLY A 189 18.02 -15.17 17.91
C GLY A 189 18.01 -13.81 17.23
N ASP A 190 18.95 -13.62 16.31
CA ASP A 190 19.14 -12.34 15.61
C ASP A 190 18.27 -12.19 14.36
N ASN A 191 17.28 -13.05 14.15
CA ASN A 191 16.46 -13.02 12.92
C ASN A 191 15.69 -11.70 12.73
N PHE A 192 15.38 -10.99 13.81
CA PHE A 192 14.61 -9.73 13.78
C PHE A 192 15.43 -8.50 14.20
N VAL A 193 16.75 -8.60 14.19
CA VAL A 193 17.64 -7.46 14.48
C VAL A 193 17.78 -6.63 13.22
N LEU A 194 17.41 -5.36 13.26
CA LEU A 194 17.45 -4.43 12.14
C LEU A 194 18.63 -3.45 12.24
N SER A 195 19.07 -2.88 11.11
CA SER A 195 20.04 -1.79 11.12
C SER A 195 19.48 -0.54 11.79
N ALA A 196 20.32 0.16 12.55
CA ALA A 196 19.99 1.44 13.18
C ALA A 196 19.81 2.58 12.16
N GLU A 197 20.30 2.41 10.93
CA GLU A 197 20.15 3.38 9.84
C GLU A 197 18.72 3.41 9.26
N LEU A 198 17.90 2.39 9.55
CA LEU A 198 16.53 2.33 9.07
C LEU A 198 15.63 3.42 9.70
N PRO A 199 14.54 3.82 9.00
CA PRO A 199 13.58 4.78 9.53
C PRO A 199 13.02 4.36 10.89
N GLN A 200 13.02 5.27 11.84
CA GLN A 200 12.57 5.01 13.20
C GLN A 200 11.06 5.23 13.36
N SER A 201 10.35 4.26 13.91
CA SER A 201 8.91 4.38 14.19
C SER A 201 8.66 5.48 15.22
N SER A 202 7.72 6.38 14.88
CA SER A 202 7.27 7.43 15.79
C SER A 202 6.45 6.89 16.97
N ILE A 203 5.86 5.70 16.86
CA ILE A 203 5.12 5.04 17.95
C ILE A 203 6.14 4.40 18.91
N VAL A 204 7.05 3.60 18.36
CA VAL A 204 8.00 2.81 19.16
C VAL A 204 9.04 3.68 19.86
N ASN A 205 9.52 4.73 19.20
CA ASN A 205 10.51 5.65 19.77
C ASN A 205 9.88 6.80 20.57
N HIS A 206 8.57 6.77 20.84
CA HIS A 206 7.93 7.78 21.67
C HIS A 206 8.27 7.57 23.15
N ASN A 207 9.11 8.44 23.72
CA ASN A 207 9.58 8.30 25.11
C ASN A 207 8.47 8.45 26.17
N GLN A 208 7.39 9.16 25.84
CA GLN A 208 6.28 9.36 26.78
C GLN A 208 5.25 8.21 26.79
N LEU A 209 5.32 7.28 25.83
CA LEU A 209 4.39 6.15 25.80
C LEU A 209 4.95 4.96 26.60
N SER A 210 4.12 4.34 27.42
CA SER A 210 4.43 3.06 28.05
C SER A 210 4.53 1.95 27.00
N ASP A 211 5.19 0.83 27.33
CA ASP A 211 5.31 -0.30 26.40
C ASP A 211 3.95 -0.90 26.05
N GLU A 212 3.02 -0.90 27.01
CA GLU A 212 1.62 -1.22 26.77
C GLU A 212 0.97 -0.26 25.75
N GLN A 213 1.12 1.05 25.94
CA GLN A 213 0.54 2.05 25.03
C GLN A 213 1.11 1.93 23.62
N LYS A 214 2.40 1.60 23.49
CA LYS A 214 3.04 1.32 22.20
C LYS A 214 2.46 0.07 21.56
N ALA A 215 2.31 -1.02 22.32
CA ALA A 215 1.69 -2.25 21.82
C ALA A 215 0.26 -2.01 21.34
N ILE A 216 -0.57 -1.31 22.12
CA ILE A 216 -1.94 -0.93 21.75
C ILE A 216 -1.94 -0.12 20.46
N ALA A 217 -1.09 0.91 20.36
CA ALA A 217 -1.00 1.77 19.18
C ALA A 217 -0.58 0.98 17.91
N LEU A 218 0.32 0.01 18.03
CA LEU A 218 0.72 -0.86 16.93
C LEU A 218 -0.40 -1.83 16.52
N ILE A 219 -1.13 -2.39 17.49
CA ILE A 219 -2.29 -3.24 17.21
C ILE A 219 -3.36 -2.43 16.49
N ASP A 220 -3.71 -1.24 16.97
CA ASP A 220 -4.72 -0.37 16.33
C ASP A 220 -4.30 0.07 14.92
N LYS A 221 -3.00 0.29 14.69
CA LYS A 221 -2.47 0.75 13.41
C LYS A 221 -2.45 -0.34 12.33
N TYR A 222 -2.12 -1.58 12.71
CA TYR A 222 -1.81 -2.65 11.75
C TYR A 222 -2.66 -3.91 11.89
N ILE A 223 -3.07 -4.30 13.10
CA ILE A 223 -3.65 -5.63 13.36
C ILE A 223 -5.17 -5.56 13.50
N ALA A 224 -5.68 -4.50 14.10
CA ALA A 224 -7.09 -4.28 14.32
C ALA A 224 -7.91 -4.39 13.04
N THR A 225 -9.12 -4.95 13.16
CA THR A 225 -10.06 -4.99 12.01
C THR A 225 -10.48 -3.58 11.65
N GLY A 226 -10.33 -3.21 10.37
CA GLY A 226 -10.59 -1.85 9.88
C GLY A 226 -9.44 -0.87 10.14
N ALA A 227 -8.25 -1.35 10.52
CA ALA A 227 -7.08 -0.50 10.66
C ALA A 227 -6.69 0.13 9.31
N GLN A 228 -6.16 1.35 9.34
CA GLN A 228 -5.79 2.07 8.11
C GLN A 228 -4.71 1.33 7.31
N TYR A 229 -3.81 0.65 8.01
CA TYR A 229 -2.73 -0.16 7.44
C TYR A 229 -2.92 -1.63 7.83
N GLU A 230 -4.18 -2.11 7.83
CA GLU A 230 -4.51 -3.48 8.20
C GLU A 230 -3.69 -4.50 7.41
N VAL A 231 -2.90 -5.31 8.11
CA VAL A 231 -2.13 -6.40 7.51
C VAL A 231 -2.97 -7.67 7.40
N ASN A 232 -2.70 -8.46 6.37
CA ASN A 232 -3.40 -9.72 6.14
C ASN A 232 -2.91 -10.79 7.13
N LEU A 233 -3.66 -11.05 8.19
CA LEU A 233 -3.31 -12.02 9.23
C LEU A 233 -4.41 -13.08 9.38
N PRO A 234 -4.07 -14.31 9.80
CA PRO A 234 -5.06 -15.32 10.18
C PRO A 234 -6.05 -14.78 11.22
N TYR A 235 -7.32 -15.17 11.08
CA TYR A 235 -8.41 -14.68 11.93
C TYR A 235 -8.13 -14.92 13.42
N ASP A 236 -7.68 -16.11 13.79
CA ASP A 236 -7.43 -16.47 15.19
C ASP A 236 -6.34 -15.59 15.82
N MET A 237 -5.24 -15.39 15.11
CA MET A 237 -4.14 -14.51 15.54
C MET A 237 -4.65 -13.09 15.77
N ARG A 238 -5.45 -12.56 14.83
CA ARG A 238 -6.05 -11.24 14.98
C ARG A 238 -6.96 -11.16 16.20
N MET A 239 -7.81 -12.17 16.42
CA MET A 239 -8.72 -12.21 17.56
C MET A 239 -7.98 -12.25 18.89
N ASP A 240 -6.81 -12.89 18.95
CA ASP A 240 -5.98 -12.90 20.16
C ASP A 240 -5.46 -11.51 20.52
N PHE A 241 -5.01 -10.72 19.54
CA PHE A 241 -4.66 -9.31 19.77
C PHE A 241 -5.88 -8.44 20.07
N MET A 242 -7.03 -8.70 19.43
CA MET A 242 -8.26 -7.97 19.74
C MET A 242 -8.68 -8.17 21.20
N LYS A 243 -8.51 -9.36 21.78
CA LYS A 243 -8.79 -9.60 23.21
C LYS A 243 -7.98 -8.68 24.13
N LEU A 244 -6.76 -8.29 23.73
CA LEU A 244 -5.91 -7.36 24.48
C LEU A 244 -6.46 -5.91 24.44
N LEU A 245 -7.11 -5.51 23.35
CA LEU A 245 -7.68 -4.15 23.20
C LEU A 245 -9.00 -3.93 23.97
N HIS A 246 -9.75 -5.00 24.22
CA HIS A 246 -11.17 -4.95 24.61
C HIS A 246 -11.48 -4.27 25.96
N LEU A 247 -10.48 -3.92 26.77
CA LEU A 247 -10.71 -3.34 28.08
C LEU A 247 -10.63 -1.81 28.12
N ASN A 248 -9.93 -1.17 27.17
CA ASN A 248 -9.59 0.25 27.29
C ASN A 248 -10.01 1.13 26.09
N HIS A 249 -10.45 0.55 24.97
CA HIS A 249 -10.62 1.34 23.74
C HIS A 249 -12.09 1.67 23.39
N PRO A 250 -12.46 2.96 23.24
CA PRO A 250 -13.85 3.38 22.98
C PRO A 250 -14.36 3.06 21.57
N ARG A 251 -13.49 2.69 20.62
CA ARG A 251 -13.87 2.45 19.22
C ARG A 251 -14.45 1.06 18.93
N TYR A 252 -14.37 0.10 19.85
CA TYR A 252 -14.86 -1.26 19.60
C TYR A 252 -16.23 -1.50 20.22
N PRO A 253 -17.26 -1.85 19.43
CA PRO A 253 -18.59 -2.13 19.95
C PRO A 253 -18.55 -3.34 20.90
N ARG A 254 -18.91 -3.13 22.17
CA ARG A 254 -18.98 -4.18 23.21
C ARG A 254 -19.86 -5.39 22.82
N HIS A 255 -20.78 -5.22 21.87
CA HIS A 255 -21.80 -6.19 21.54
C HIS A 255 -21.25 -7.49 20.91
N LEU A 256 -20.13 -7.45 20.19
CA LEU A 256 -19.56 -8.65 19.54
C LEU A 256 -19.03 -9.71 20.53
N PHE A 257 -18.73 -9.33 21.78
CA PHE A 257 -18.19 -10.23 22.80
C PHE A 257 -19.09 -10.38 24.02
N GLN A 258 -20.28 -9.78 23.99
CA GLN A 258 -21.21 -9.83 25.11
C GLN A 258 -21.76 -11.24 25.36
N GLN A 259 -21.73 -12.13 24.37
CA GLN A 259 -22.26 -13.48 24.47
C GLN A 259 -21.38 -14.45 25.29
N GLN A 260 -20.11 -14.11 25.58
CA GLN A 260 -19.24 -14.91 26.46
C GLN A 260 -19.15 -14.39 27.90
N ARG A 261 -19.84 -13.29 28.24
CA ARG A 261 -19.55 -12.52 29.46
C ARG A 261 -20.45 -12.83 30.67
N ASN A 262 -21.37 -13.78 30.58
CA ASN A 262 -22.34 -14.03 31.65
C ASN A 262 -21.79 -14.80 32.87
N GLU A 263 -20.53 -15.27 32.88
CA GLU A 263 -20.01 -16.09 34.01
C GLU A 263 -18.82 -15.54 34.80
N LYS A 264 -18.20 -14.40 34.42
CA LYS A 264 -17.01 -13.89 35.15
C LYS A 264 -17.03 -12.37 35.30
N GLN A 265 -17.79 -11.86 36.28
CA GLN A 265 -18.04 -10.43 36.44
C GLN A 265 -17.18 -9.70 37.50
N ASN A 266 -16.20 -10.32 38.16
CA ASN A 266 -15.62 -9.72 39.38
C ASN A 266 -14.13 -9.32 39.38
N THR A 267 -13.42 -9.25 38.24
CA THR A 267 -12.12 -8.56 38.24
C THR A 267 -11.78 -8.06 36.84
N GLN A 268 -12.01 -6.77 36.59
CA GLN A 268 -11.68 -6.09 35.35
C GLN A 268 -10.19 -5.71 35.36
N ASN A 269 -9.31 -6.70 35.46
CA ASN A 269 -7.87 -6.48 35.44
C ASN A 269 -7.40 -6.30 34.00
N ASN A 270 -6.53 -5.31 33.77
CA ASN A 270 -5.93 -5.07 32.47
C ASN A 270 -5.12 -6.30 32.02
N PRO A 271 -5.34 -6.86 30.81
CA PRO A 271 -4.66 -8.07 30.34
C PRO A 271 -3.14 -7.86 30.25
N PHE A 272 -2.71 -6.63 30.01
CA PHE A 272 -1.30 -6.26 29.98
C PHE A 272 -0.65 -6.31 31.37
N GLU A 273 -1.39 -6.01 32.45
CA GLU A 273 -0.88 -6.12 33.82
C GLU A 273 -0.67 -7.58 34.26
N GLN A 274 -1.44 -8.51 33.67
CA GLN A 274 -1.31 -9.94 33.96
C GLN A 274 -0.20 -10.60 33.14
N MET A 275 0.32 -9.93 32.12
CA MET A 275 1.31 -10.47 31.21
C MET A 275 2.71 -10.37 31.84
N ALA A 276 3.43 -11.49 31.90
CA ALA A 276 4.83 -11.49 32.34
C ALA A 276 5.66 -10.54 31.45
N PRO A 277 6.62 -9.77 31.98
CA PRO A 277 7.31 -8.78 31.16
C PRO A 277 8.20 -9.41 30.06
N SER A 278 8.55 -10.70 30.17
CA SER A 278 9.20 -11.45 29.09
C SER A 278 8.27 -11.70 27.90
N ASN A 279 6.96 -11.84 28.15
CA ASN A 279 5.96 -12.03 27.10
C ASN A 279 5.74 -10.73 26.29
N PHE A 280 5.98 -9.56 26.90
CA PHE A 280 5.94 -8.29 26.16
C PHE A 280 7.04 -8.21 25.08
N VAL A 281 8.23 -8.75 25.37
CA VAL A 281 9.35 -8.77 24.41
C VAL A 281 8.97 -9.53 23.15
N PHE A 282 8.30 -10.66 23.30
CA PHE A 282 7.94 -11.57 22.21
C PHE A 282 6.48 -11.46 21.76
N LEU A 283 5.77 -10.41 22.20
CA LEU A 283 4.34 -10.24 21.99
C LEU A 283 3.96 -10.37 20.51
N PHE A 284 4.79 -9.82 19.61
CA PHE A 284 4.53 -9.76 18.18
C PHE A 284 5.28 -10.81 17.35
N ASP A 285 6.02 -11.74 17.98
CA ASP A 285 6.76 -12.78 17.26
C ASP A 285 5.87 -13.63 16.31
N PRO A 286 4.62 -14.00 16.67
CA PRO A 286 3.73 -14.70 15.74
C PRO A 286 3.40 -13.86 14.49
N VAL A 287 3.17 -12.55 14.65
CA VAL A 287 2.87 -11.63 13.56
C VAL A 287 4.09 -11.43 12.67
N LEU A 288 5.27 -11.24 13.27
CA LEU A 288 6.54 -11.11 12.54
C LEU A 288 6.83 -12.31 11.64
N LYS A 289 6.58 -13.53 12.12
CA LYS A 289 6.73 -14.77 11.32
C LYS A 289 5.76 -14.80 10.14
N GLU A 290 4.51 -14.44 10.36
CA GLU A 290 3.47 -14.42 9.32
C GLU A 290 3.79 -13.37 8.25
N LEU A 291 4.11 -12.14 8.65
CA LEU A 291 4.50 -11.07 7.73
C LEU A 291 5.73 -11.45 6.90
N PHE A 292 6.72 -12.09 7.51
CA PHE A 292 7.89 -12.57 6.80
C PHE A 292 7.52 -13.62 5.73
N GLN A 293 6.64 -14.58 6.06
CA GLN A 293 6.12 -15.56 5.10
C GLN A 293 5.37 -14.87 3.94
N LEU A 294 4.51 -13.89 4.23
CA LEU A 294 3.76 -13.15 3.21
C LEU A 294 4.70 -12.36 2.28
N MET A 295 5.74 -11.75 2.83
CA MET A 295 6.73 -10.99 2.06
C MET A 295 7.61 -11.88 1.18
N ARG A 296 7.78 -13.19 1.47
CA ARG A 296 8.60 -14.09 0.63
C ARG A 296 8.13 -14.15 -0.83
N GLN A 297 6.82 -14.06 -1.07
CA GLN A 297 6.30 -14.04 -2.44
C GLN A 297 6.62 -12.72 -3.18
N ALA A 298 6.64 -11.60 -2.46
CA ALA A 298 7.08 -10.33 -3.04
C ALA A 298 8.59 -10.34 -3.27
N TYR A 299 9.35 -10.92 -2.34
CA TYR A 299 10.78 -11.09 -2.45
C TYR A 299 11.20 -11.95 -3.65
N SER A 300 10.51 -13.06 -3.91
CA SER A 300 10.83 -13.91 -5.07
C SER A 300 10.69 -13.15 -6.40
N ARG A 301 9.74 -12.21 -6.48
CA ARG A 301 9.60 -11.29 -7.63
C ARG A 301 10.66 -10.19 -7.65
N PHE A 302 10.98 -9.64 -6.49
CA PHE A 302 12.05 -8.65 -6.37
C PHE A 302 13.40 -9.21 -6.86
N ARG A 303 13.68 -10.47 -6.55
CA ARG A 303 14.90 -11.17 -6.96
C ARG A 303 15.14 -11.24 -8.46
N THR A 304 14.09 -11.09 -9.28
CA THR A 304 14.21 -11.09 -10.75
C THR A 304 14.41 -9.68 -11.31
N THR A 305 14.53 -8.65 -10.47
CA THR A 305 14.68 -7.27 -10.90
C THR A 305 16.15 -6.88 -11.06
N ILE A 306 16.42 -5.95 -11.97
CA ILE A 306 17.75 -5.36 -12.18
C ILE A 306 18.26 -4.71 -10.88
N ALA A 307 17.36 -4.07 -10.12
CA ALA A 307 17.70 -3.43 -8.84
C ALA A 307 18.28 -4.44 -7.82
N TYR A 308 17.69 -5.62 -7.72
CA TYR A 308 18.21 -6.69 -6.87
C TYR A 308 19.56 -7.22 -7.35
N HIS A 309 19.73 -7.46 -8.65
CA HIS A 309 21.01 -7.93 -9.19
C HIS A 309 22.14 -6.92 -8.90
N ASN A 310 21.90 -5.63 -9.15
CA ASN A 310 22.85 -4.55 -8.82
C ASN A 310 23.16 -4.47 -7.32
N TYR A 311 22.21 -4.83 -6.46
CA TYR A 311 22.43 -4.89 -5.01
C TYR A 311 23.35 -6.07 -4.65
N VAL A 312 23.08 -7.27 -5.18
CA VAL A 312 23.89 -8.47 -4.89
C VAL A 312 25.33 -8.29 -5.34
N GLU A 313 25.57 -7.72 -6.54
CA GLU A 313 26.92 -7.45 -7.04
C GLU A 313 27.72 -6.50 -6.14
N ARG A 314 27.05 -5.56 -5.48
CA ARG A 314 27.69 -4.60 -4.56
C ARG A 314 28.02 -5.21 -3.20
N VAL A 315 27.17 -6.09 -2.69
CA VAL A 315 27.35 -6.73 -1.37
C VAL A 315 28.33 -7.91 -1.46
N HIS A 316 28.35 -8.59 -2.61
CA HIS A 316 29.24 -9.72 -2.88
C HIS A 316 30.03 -9.45 -4.17
N PRO A 317 31.02 -8.54 -4.14
CA PRO A 317 31.90 -8.36 -5.29
C PRO A 317 32.54 -9.70 -5.62
N ALA A 318 32.48 -10.10 -6.90
CA ALA A 318 33.13 -11.32 -7.35
C ALA A 318 34.61 -11.27 -6.92
N GLN A 319 35.04 -12.25 -6.14
CA GLN A 319 36.45 -12.38 -5.82
C GLN A 319 37.19 -12.66 -7.14
N PRO A 320 38.24 -11.89 -7.46
CA PRO A 320 38.93 -11.95 -8.74
C PRO A 320 39.66 -13.27 -9.00
#